data_AF-A0A963SBP1-F1
#
_entry.id   AF-A0A963SBP1-F1
#
_cell.length_a   1.000
_cell.length_b   1.000
_cell.length_c   1.000
_cell.angle_alpha   90.00
_cell.angle_beta   90.00
_cell.angle_gamma   90.00
#
_symmetry.space_group_name_H-M   'P 1'
#
loop_
_entity.id
_entity.type
_entity.pdbx_description
1 polymer ?
#
loop_
_entity_poly.entity_id
_entity_poly.type
_entity_poly.pdbx_seq_one_letter_code
_entity_poly.pdbx_strand_id
1 'polypeptide(L)' 'MTEELTRILALLRQSCPPEAVISFDFDGELHVHIDVRKKEDVTLVQAMLPMLGMGLFDCIRLGSTPHRPFFHRISALVAR' A
#
# COMPACT_ATOMS: atom_id res chain seq x y z
N MET A 1 6.88 13.28 12.24
CA MET A 1 6.89 12.44 11.03
C MET A 1 6.89 10.93 11.36
N THR A 2 7.71 10.45 12.29
CA THR A 2 7.84 8.98 12.53
C THR A 2 6.61 8.33 13.16
N GLU A 3 5.91 8.99 14.08
CA GLU A 3 4.72 8.43 14.76
C GLU A 3 3.54 8.23 13.80
N GLU A 4 3.34 9.19 12.89
CA GLU A 4 2.29 9.11 11.88
C GLU A 4 2.55 7.97 10.90
N LEU A 5 3.75 7.89 10.33
CA LEU A 5 4.15 6.75 9.50
C LEU A 5 4.01 5.41 10.24
N THR A 6 4.29 5.38 11.54
CA THR A 6 4.12 4.19 12.37
C THR A 6 2.65 3.80 12.50
N ARG A 7 1.74 4.77 12.69
CA ARG A 7 0.29 4.54 12.73
C ARG A 7 -0.24 4.05 11.38
N ILE A 8 0.19 4.67 10.28
CA ILE A 8 -0.21 4.29 8.92
C ILE A 8 0.27 2.88 8.61
N LEU A 9 1.53 2.55 8.91
CA LEU A 9 2.07 1.22 8.73
C LEU A 9 1.32 0.18 9.59
N ALA A 10 0.98 0.51 10.84
CA ALA A 10 0.20 -0.37 11.70
C ALA A 10 -1.22 -0.61 11.16
N LEU A 11 -1.88 0.41 10.62
CA LEU A 11 -3.18 0.29 9.97
C LEU A 11 -3.09 -0.65 8.76
N LEU A 12 -2.11 -0.41 7.87
CA LEU A 12 -1.92 -1.24 6.68
C LEU A 12 -1.60 -2.69 7.02
N ARG A 13 -0.77 -2.94 8.04
CA ARG A 13 -0.45 -4.32 8.49
C ARG A 13 -1.65 -5.06 9.07
N GLN A 14 -2.61 -4.36 9.65
CA GLN A 14 -3.84 -4.98 10.18
C GLN A 14 -4.82 -5.35 9.07
N SER A 15 -4.78 -4.64 7.94
CA SER A 15 -5.77 -4.79 6.85
C SER A 15 -5.24 -5.53 5.62
N CYS A 16 -3.92 -5.55 5.40
CA CYS A 16 -3.30 -6.27 4.29
C CYS A 16 -3.08 -7.75 4.64
N PRO A 17 -2.93 -8.64 3.63
CA PRO A 17 -2.48 -10.01 3.83
C PRO A 17 -1.17 -10.07 4.63
N PRO A 18 -0.98 -11.08 5.50
CA PRO A 18 0.22 -11.19 6.35
C PRO A 18 1.55 -11.22 5.59
N GLU A 19 1.55 -11.78 4.38
CA GLU A 19 2.72 -11.89 3.50
C GLU A 19 2.98 -10.64 2.66
N ALA A 20 2.12 -9.62 2.75
CA ALA A 20 2.28 -8.39 1.99
C ALA A 20 3.52 -7.62 2.45
N VAL A 21 4.31 -7.14 1.49
CA VAL A 21 5.46 -6.30 1.77
C VAL A 21 5.05 -4.84 1.59
N ILE A 22 5.10 -4.08 2.68
CA ILE A 22 4.72 -2.66 2.69
C ILE A 22 6.00 -1.82 2.71
N SER A 23 6.10 -0.86 1.80
CA SER A 23 7.18 0.11 1.73
C SER A 23 6.65 1.51 1.45
N PHE A 24 7.41 2.53 1.84
CA PHE A 24 7.08 3.93 1.59
C PHE A 24 8.21 4.56 0.78
N ASP A 25 7.84 5.49 -0.10
CA ASP A 25 8.77 6.32 -0.87
C ASP A 25 8.32 7.78 -0.80
N PHE A 26 9.28 8.71 -0.87
CA PHE A 26 9.00 10.14 -0.83
C PHE A 26 9.76 10.86 -1.94
N ASP A 27 9.00 11.41 -2.89
CA ASP A 27 9.48 12.12 -4.08
C ASP A 27 8.87 13.53 -4.20
N GLY A 28 8.38 14.07 -3.07
CA GLY A 28 7.57 15.30 -2.99
C GLY A 28 6.18 15.01 -2.41
N GLU A 29 5.68 13.80 -2.67
CA GLU A 29 4.48 13.23 -2.05
C GLU A 29 4.84 11.91 -1.37
N LEU A 30 4.08 11.54 -0.33
CA LEU A 30 4.30 10.28 0.36
C LEU A 30 3.55 9.17 -0.39
N HIS A 31 4.31 8.26 -0.96
CA HIS A 31 3.80 7.08 -1.64
C HIS A 31 3.87 5.86 -0.72
N VAL A 32 2.86 5.02 -0.79
CA VAL A 32 2.90 3.67 -0.23
C VAL A 32 2.87 2.64 -1.35
N HIS A 33 3.68 1.60 -1.20
CA HIS A 33 3.68 0.43 -2.07
C HIS A 33 3.39 -0.82 -1.24
N ILE A 34 2.43 -1.61 -1.71
CA ILE A 34 2.01 -2.87 -1.12
C ILE A 34 2.21 -3.96 -2.16
N ASP A 35 3.18 -4.83 -1.91
CA ASP A 35 3.51 -5.94 -2.80
C ASP A 35 2.87 -7.22 -2.30
N VAL A 36 2.00 -7.83 -3.11
CA VAL A 36 1.32 -9.10 -2.81
C VAL A 36 1.67 -10.16 -3.83
N ARG A 37 1.58 -11.44 -3.44
CA ARG A 37 1.93 -12.56 -4.32
C ARG A 37 0.79 -13.03 -5.20
N LYS A 38 -0.44 -13.01 -4.68
CA LYS A 38 -1.59 -13.55 -5.39
C LYS A 38 -2.42 -12.44 -6.04
N LYS A 39 -3.02 -12.75 -7.18
CA LYS A 39 -3.92 -11.82 -7.87
C LYS A 39 -5.22 -11.55 -7.11
N GLU A 40 -5.70 -12.52 -6.32
CA GLU A 40 -6.85 -12.35 -5.44
C GLU A 40 -6.60 -11.25 -4.40
N ASP A 41 -5.40 -11.25 -3.81
CA ASP A 41 -4.97 -10.25 -2.84
C ASP A 41 -4.88 -8.85 -3.45
N VAL A 42 -4.52 -8.74 -4.74
CA VAL A 42 -4.52 -7.44 -5.44
C VAL A 42 -5.90 -6.81 -5.42
N THR A 43 -6.92 -7.60 -5.78
CA THR A 43 -8.31 -7.11 -5.85
C THR A 43 -8.81 -6.71 -4.46
N LEU A 44 -8.49 -7.52 -3.44
CA LEU A 44 -8.82 -7.22 -2.05
C LEU A 44 -8.17 -5.93 -1.58
N VAL A 45 -6.87 -5.76 -1.81
CA VAL A 45 -6.12 -4.57 -1.37
C VAL A 45 -6.61 -3.32 -2.08
N GLN A 46 -6.87 -3.38 -3.39
CA GLN A 46 -7.40 -2.24 -4.14
C GLN A 46 -8.79 -1.80 -3.69
N ALA A 47 -9.67 -2.76 -3.34
CA ALA A 47 -10.99 -2.43 -2.82
C ALA A 47 -10.94 -1.87 -1.40
N MET A 48 -10.00 -2.36 -0.58
CA MET A 48 -9.87 -2.02 0.84
C MET A 48 -9.19 -0.67 1.07
N LEU A 49 -8.16 -0.32 0.29
CA LEU A 49 -7.38 0.91 0.48
C LEU A 49 -8.21 2.20 0.55
N PRO A 50 -9.19 2.48 -0.35
CA PRO A 50 -10.02 3.68 -0.28
C PRO A 50 -10.84 3.78 1.01
N MET A 51 -11.17 2.64 1.62
CA MET A 51 -11.99 2.58 2.84
C MET A 51 -11.14 2.77 4.11
N LEU A 52 -9.81 2.66 4.00
CA LEU A 52 -8.92 2.83 5.14
C LEU A 52 -8.68 4.31 5.46
N GLY A 53 -8.55 4.59 6.75
CA GLY A 53 -8.11 5.90 7.23
C GLY A 53 -9.00 7.07 6.81
N MET A 54 -10.28 6.81 6.48
CA MET A 54 -11.24 7.79 5.97
C MET A 54 -10.79 8.50 4.68
N GLY A 55 -10.26 7.73 3.71
CA GLY A 55 -9.77 8.29 2.44
C GLY A 55 -8.33 8.76 2.50
N LEU A 56 -7.53 8.17 3.40
CA LEU A 56 -6.10 8.47 3.52
C LEU A 56 -5.29 8.07 2.28
N PHE A 57 -5.78 7.10 1.51
CA PHE A 57 -5.09 6.55 0.35
C PHE A 57 -5.81 6.92 -0.94
N ASP A 58 -5.11 7.62 -1.82
CA ASP A 58 -5.62 8.10 -3.10
C ASP A 58 -4.76 7.65 -4.28
N CYS A 59 -5.24 7.89 -5.50
CA CYS A 59 -4.50 7.63 -6.73
C CYS A 59 -3.97 6.18 -6.84
N ILE A 60 -4.79 5.21 -6.43
CA ILE A 60 -4.41 3.79 -6.36
C ILE A 60 -4.13 3.24 -7.75
N ARG A 61 -2.93 2.67 -7.93
CA ARG A 61 -2.45 2.11 -9.21
C ARG A 61 -1.90 0.71 -9.00
N LEU A 62 -2.17 -0.17 -9.97
CA LEU A 62 -1.51 -1.46 -10.08
C LEU A 62 -0.27 -1.31 -10.96
N GLY A 63 0.85 -1.84 -10.51
CA GLY A 63 2.13 -1.77 -11.20
C GLY A 63 2.95 -3.06 -11.07
N SER A 64 4.07 -3.06 -11.79
CA SER A 64 5.08 -4.10 -11.69
C SER A 64 5.93 -3.89 -10.44
N THR A 65 6.43 -4.99 -9.86
CA THR A 65 7.35 -4.93 -8.73
C THR A 65 8.79 -5.01 -9.24
N PRO A 66 9.61 -3.95 -9.14
CA PRO A 66 10.99 -3.98 -9.60
C PRO A 66 11.77 -5.12 -8.93
N HIS A 67 12.52 -5.89 -9.71
CA HIS A 67 13.33 -7.03 -9.25
C HIS A 67 12.55 -8.16 -8.54
N ARG A 68 11.20 -8.17 -8.60
CA ARG A 68 10.34 -9.17 -7.94
C ARG A 68 9.22 -9.64 -8.87
N PRO A 69 9.52 -10.54 -9.84
CA PRO A 69 8.58 -10.90 -10.91
C PRO A 69 7.31 -11.64 -10.44
N PHE A 70 7.33 -12.22 -9.24
CA PHE A 70 6.19 -12.95 -8.66
C PHE A 70 5.34 -12.09 -7.71
N PHE A 71 5.63 -10.80 -7.61
CA PHE A 71 4.84 -9.87 -6.82
C PHE A 71 4.07 -8.93 -7.73
N HIS A 72 2.91 -8.51 -7.24
CA HIS A 72 2.08 -7.47 -7.80
C HIS A 72 2.11 -6.28 -6.86
N ARG A 73 2.44 -5.10 -7.40
CA ARG A 73 2.57 -3.88 -6.61
C ARG A 73 1.32 -3.03 -6.72
N ILE A 74 0.67 -2.75 -5.59
CA ILE A 74 -0.34 -1.71 -5.48
C ILE A 74 0.36 -0.47 -4.93
N SER A 75 0.21 0.67 -5.59
CA SER A 75 0.76 1.95 -5.15
C SER A 75 -0.37 2.94 -4.87
N ALA A 76 -0.22 3.76 -3.84
CA ALA A 76 -1.17 4.83 -3.54
C ALA A 76 -0.43 6.05 -2.97
N LEU A 77 -1.03 7.23 -3.16
CA LEU A 77 -0.64 8.45 -2.46
C LEU A 77 -1.24 8.44 -1.06
N VAL A 78 -0.48 8.90 -0.08
CA VAL A 78 -0.93 9.15 1.28
C VAL A 78 -1.30 10.62 1.41
N ALA A 79 -2.58 10.90 1.69
CA ALA A 79 -3.06 12.25 1.95
C ALA A 79 -2.32 12.88 3.15
N ARG A 80 -2.10 14.19 3.09
CA ARG A 80 -1.45 15.00 4.14
C ARG A 80 -2.38 15.37 5.27
#